data_AF-A0A816FS00-F1
#
_entry.id   AF-A0A816FS00-F1
#
_cell.length_a   1.000
_cell.length_b   1.000
_cell.length_c   1.000
_cell.angle_alpha   90.00
_cell.angle_beta   90.00
_cell.angle_gamma   90.00
#
_symmetry.space_group_name_H-M   'P 1'
#
loop_
_entity.id
_entity.type
_entity.pdbx_description
1 polymer ?
#
loop_
_entity_poly.entity_id
_entity_poly.type
_entity_poly.pdbx_seq_one_letter_code
_entity_poly.pdbx_strand_id
1 'polypeptide(L)'
;MQYYLYIGESDSTDNTLSILHKWSRENPRVVVQTYGNVSRYITGRTERIAYCRNNVLDNARKSELFISPGRTFYLAIDLDINTRLDEAQFLTNFDYSIDEWGAMTASQFGGYYDIWALRDKVVNYDCWHRATNIIIRLITLNRGVDTYISVHQKSIPPDHPLIPVDSAFGGTAIYQIKYINGCSYSGYQSHEICEHVPFNLCVTRNKGQIFINPKFQVN
;
A
#
# COMPACT_ATOMS: atom_id res chain seq x y z
N MET A 1 11.54 18.85 11.88
CA MET A 1 10.69 17.70 11.54
C MET A 1 11.49 16.43 11.75
N GLN A 2 11.00 15.48 12.56
CA GLN A 2 11.67 14.20 12.79
C GLN A 2 11.04 13.16 11.86
N TYR A 3 11.87 12.39 11.14
CA TYR A 3 11.42 11.30 10.28
C TYR A 3 12.46 10.17 10.30
N TYR A 4 11.99 8.97 9.99
CA TYR A 4 12.81 7.78 9.77
C TYR A 4 12.32 7.06 8.52
N LEU A 5 13.24 6.44 7.80
CA LEU A 5 12.99 5.61 6.64
C LEU A 5 13.31 4.17 7.02
N TYR A 6 12.30 3.32 7.09
CA TYR A 6 12.48 1.89 7.33
C TYR A 6 12.32 1.14 6.02
N ILE A 7 13.37 0.44 5.59
CA ILE A 7 13.41 -0.26 4.31
C ILE A 7 13.59 -1.75 4.59
N GLY A 8 12.63 -2.55 4.11
CA GLY A 8 12.70 -4.00 4.11
C GLY A 8 13.19 -4.51 2.77
N GLU A 9 14.28 -5.27 2.77
CA GLU A 9 14.81 -5.95 1.59
C GLU A 9 14.60 -7.46 1.72
N SER A 10 14.15 -8.09 0.65
CA SER A 10 14.02 -9.55 0.57
C SER A 10 14.22 -10.02 -0.86
N ASP A 11 14.82 -11.19 -1.02
CA ASP A 11 14.98 -11.90 -2.29
C ASP A 11 15.76 -11.13 -3.39
N SER A 12 16.48 -10.05 -3.07
CA SER A 12 17.31 -9.34 -4.07
C SER A 12 18.52 -10.18 -4.47
N THR A 13 18.77 -10.27 -5.78
CA THR A 13 19.92 -10.98 -6.36
C THR A 13 20.92 -10.07 -7.06
N ASP A 14 20.65 -8.76 -7.07
CA ASP A 14 21.47 -7.73 -7.68
C ASP A 14 22.20 -6.87 -6.61
N ASN A 15 22.70 -5.69 -7.02
CA ASN A 15 23.43 -4.79 -6.14
C ASN A 15 22.55 -4.00 -5.15
N THR A 16 21.24 -4.24 -5.09
CA THR A 16 20.29 -3.49 -4.24
C THR A 16 20.74 -3.44 -2.78
N LEU A 17 21.10 -4.58 -2.18
CA LEU A 17 21.49 -4.63 -0.77
C LEU A 17 22.76 -3.81 -0.47
N SER A 18 23.73 -3.83 -1.39
CA SER A 18 24.96 -3.05 -1.28
C SER A 18 24.67 -1.53 -1.29
N ILE A 19 23.77 -1.10 -2.18
CA ILE A 19 23.33 0.30 -2.29
C ILE A 19 22.61 0.73 -1.00
N LEU A 20 21.66 -0.08 -0.50
CA LEU A 20 20.91 0.21 0.71
C LEU A 20 21.82 0.33 1.94
N HIS A 21 22.78 -0.58 2.10
CA HIS A 21 23.75 -0.51 3.21
C HIS A 21 24.72 0.66 3.10
N LYS A 22 25.10 1.07 1.88
CA LYS A 22 25.86 2.30 1.70
C LYS A 22 25.03 3.49 2.19
N TRP A 23 23.78 3.60 1.76
CA TRP A 23 22.90 4.70 2.15
C TRP A 23 22.64 4.76 3.66
N SER A 24 22.39 3.61 4.31
CA SER A 24 22.15 3.57 5.76
C SER A 24 23.37 3.95 6.61
N ARG A 25 24.59 3.78 6.08
CA ARG A 25 25.83 4.26 6.75
C ARG A 25 25.99 5.77 6.64
N GLU A 26 25.54 6.36 5.54
CA GLU A 26 25.66 7.79 5.26
C GLU A 26 24.49 8.59 5.88
N ASN A 27 23.35 7.94 6.13
CA ASN A 27 22.16 8.58 6.69
C ASN A 27 21.60 7.82 7.90
N PRO A 28 21.76 8.34 9.13
CA PRO A 28 21.31 7.66 10.36
C PRO A 28 19.79 7.58 10.50
N ARG A 29 19.02 8.26 9.63
CA ARG A 29 17.55 8.15 9.58
C ARG A 29 17.08 6.95 8.75
N VAL A 30 17.97 6.30 8.01
CA VAL A 30 17.67 5.15 7.15
C VAL A 30 18.01 3.86 7.89
N VAL A 31 16.98 3.08 8.18
CA VAL A 31 17.08 1.77 8.82
C VAL A 31 16.77 0.71 7.77
N VAL A 32 17.79 -0.07 7.40
CA VAL A 32 17.65 -1.16 6.43
C VAL A 32 17.62 -2.48 7.19
N GLN A 33 16.60 -3.30 6.90
CA GLN A 33 16.54 -4.69 7.35
C GLN A 33 16.46 -5.60 6.12
N THR A 34 17.32 -6.61 6.07
CA THR A 34 17.24 -7.69 5.08
C THR A 34 16.64 -8.94 5.71
N TYR A 35 15.75 -9.59 4.96
CA TYR A 35 15.10 -10.85 5.34
C TYR A 35 15.66 -12.05 4.55
N GLY A 36 16.68 -11.81 3.71
CA GLY A 36 17.28 -12.83 2.86
C GLY A 36 16.27 -13.42 1.87
N ASN A 37 16.38 -14.72 1.62
CA ASN A 37 15.57 -15.41 0.61
C ASN A 37 14.23 -15.90 1.20
N VAL A 38 13.29 -14.99 1.42
CA VAL A 38 11.95 -15.27 1.97
C VAL A 38 11.18 -16.26 1.09
N SER A 39 11.41 -16.20 -0.22
CA SER A 39 10.89 -17.15 -1.23
C SER A 39 11.19 -18.62 -0.96
N ARG A 40 12.21 -18.94 -0.14
CA ARG A 40 12.55 -20.34 0.19
C ARG A 40 11.59 -20.99 1.20
N TYR A 41 10.84 -20.21 1.96
CA TYR A 41 9.98 -20.72 3.04
C TYR A 41 8.58 -20.12 3.06
N ILE A 42 8.31 -19.01 2.35
CA ILE A 42 6.96 -18.47 2.12
C ILE A 42 6.66 -18.49 0.61
N THR A 43 5.73 -19.34 0.20
CA THR A 43 5.40 -19.59 -1.21
C THR A 43 4.51 -18.51 -1.82
N GLY A 44 3.52 -17.99 -1.08
CA GLY A 44 2.61 -16.94 -1.53
C GLY A 44 3.31 -15.60 -1.74
N ARG A 45 3.09 -14.95 -2.88
CA ARG A 45 3.77 -13.67 -3.21
C ARG A 45 3.34 -12.57 -2.25
N THR A 46 2.04 -12.39 -2.08
CA THR A 46 1.49 -11.37 -1.18
C THR A 46 1.79 -11.67 0.29
N GLU A 47 1.90 -12.95 0.68
CA GLU A 47 2.34 -13.34 2.03
C GLU A 47 3.78 -12.93 2.31
N ARG A 48 4.69 -13.08 1.33
CA ARG A 48 6.06 -12.56 1.44
C ARG A 48 6.09 -11.06 1.63
N ILE A 49 5.33 -10.33 0.81
CA ILE A 49 5.25 -8.86 0.91
C ILE A 49 4.69 -8.46 2.28
N ALA A 50 3.60 -9.11 2.73
CA ALA A 50 3.02 -8.88 4.05
C ALA A 50 4.02 -9.16 5.18
N TYR A 51 4.78 -10.26 5.09
CA TYR A 51 5.84 -10.58 6.04
C TYR A 51 6.88 -9.45 6.12
N CYS A 52 7.41 -9.00 5.00
CA CYS A 52 8.40 -7.92 4.97
C CYS A 52 7.81 -6.59 5.49
N ARG A 53 6.61 -6.19 5.03
CA ARG A 53 5.95 -4.96 5.49
C ARG A 53 5.66 -4.97 7.00
N ASN A 54 5.21 -6.10 7.55
CA ASN A 54 4.95 -6.23 8.97
C ASN A 54 6.23 -6.11 9.80
N ASN A 55 7.33 -6.76 9.39
CA ASN A 55 8.60 -6.63 10.11
C ASN A 55 9.14 -5.18 10.08
N VAL A 56 8.99 -4.49 8.94
CA VAL A 56 9.32 -3.05 8.82
C VAL A 56 8.46 -2.22 9.77
N LEU A 57 7.14 -2.43 9.78
CA LEU A 57 6.20 -1.71 10.64
C LEU A 57 6.46 -1.99 12.13
N ASP A 58 6.76 -3.23 12.50
CA ASP A 58 7.06 -3.63 13.88
C ASP A 58 8.36 -2.99 14.41
N ASN A 59 9.33 -2.73 13.53
CA ASN A 59 10.49 -1.92 13.90
C ASN A 59 10.14 -0.44 14.03
N ALA A 60 9.31 0.11 13.15
CA ALA A 60 8.86 1.50 13.26
C ALA A 60 8.06 1.74 14.55
N ARG A 61 7.25 0.76 14.97
CA ARG A 61 6.47 0.77 16.22
C ARG A 61 7.29 0.91 17.49
N LYS A 62 8.57 0.54 17.46
CA LYS A 62 9.50 0.68 18.60
C LYS A 62 10.04 2.09 18.75
N SER A 63 9.78 2.99 17.80
CA SER A 63 10.26 4.38 17.84
C SER A 63 9.36 5.26 18.70
N GLU A 64 9.95 6.32 19.28
CA GLU A 64 9.21 7.36 20.02
C GLU A 64 8.09 8.00 19.18
N LEU A 65 8.26 8.09 17.86
CA LEU A 65 7.25 8.59 16.92
C LEU A 65 5.96 7.77 16.91
N PHE A 66 6.05 6.47 17.21
CA PHE A 66 4.88 5.59 17.32
C PHE A 66 4.35 5.53 18.76
N ILE A 67 5.23 5.59 19.77
CA ILE A 67 4.86 5.51 21.19
C ILE A 67 4.09 6.76 21.65
N SER A 68 4.50 7.95 21.18
CA SER A 68 3.84 9.23 21.47
C SER A 68 3.48 9.94 20.16
N PRO A 69 2.41 9.47 19.46
CA PRO A 69 2.24 9.74 18.03
C PRO A 69 1.68 11.11 17.67
N GLY A 70 1.43 12.03 18.61
CA GLY A 70 1.00 13.42 18.36
C GLY A 70 0.30 13.67 17.01
N ARG A 71 0.99 14.38 16.10
CA ARG A 71 0.63 14.53 14.67
C ARG A 71 1.63 13.78 13.78
N THR A 72 1.75 12.48 14.00
CA THR A 72 2.68 11.60 13.30
C THR A 72 1.95 10.73 12.28
N PHE A 73 2.59 10.57 11.13
CA PHE A 73 2.09 9.82 10.00
C PHE A 73 3.01 8.64 9.69
N TYR A 74 2.42 7.58 9.16
CA TYR A 74 3.12 6.45 8.57
C TYR A 74 2.89 6.49 7.05
N LEU A 75 3.98 6.55 6.29
CA LEU A 75 3.93 6.59 4.83
C LEU A 75 4.44 5.25 4.29
N ALA A 76 3.54 4.47 3.68
CA ALA A 76 3.88 3.24 2.98
C ALA A 76 4.10 3.56 1.50
N ILE A 77 5.26 3.18 0.95
CA ILE A 77 5.68 3.47 -0.43
C ILE A 77 6.26 2.20 -1.05
N ASP A 78 5.87 1.90 -2.28
CA ASP A 78 6.53 0.90 -3.12
C ASP A 78 7.73 1.51 -3.84
N LEU A 79 8.87 0.83 -3.84
CA LEU A 79 10.12 1.41 -4.36
C LEU A 79 10.27 1.33 -5.89
N ASP A 80 9.36 0.65 -6.58
CA ASP A 80 9.39 0.41 -8.02
C ASP A 80 8.40 1.28 -8.83
N ILE A 81 7.35 1.81 -8.19
CA ILE A 81 6.23 2.50 -8.86
C ILE A 81 5.98 3.95 -8.42
N ASN A 82 7.00 4.62 -7.89
CA ASN A 82 6.88 6.00 -7.39
C ASN A 82 7.82 6.99 -8.10
N THR A 83 8.10 6.76 -9.39
CA THR A 83 9.07 7.57 -10.16
C THR A 83 8.61 9.00 -10.45
N ARG A 84 7.30 9.27 -10.36
CA ARG A 84 6.68 10.59 -10.57
C ARG A 84 6.09 11.21 -9.32
N LEU A 85 6.48 10.74 -8.14
CA LEU A 85 6.03 11.31 -6.88
C LEU A 85 6.44 12.80 -6.81
N ASP A 86 5.45 13.68 -6.74
CA ASP A 86 5.64 15.13 -6.69
C ASP A 86 5.32 15.69 -5.30
N GLU A 87 6.17 16.61 -4.82
CA GLU A 87 6.02 17.19 -3.48
C GLU A 87 4.74 18.02 -3.36
N ALA A 88 4.42 18.84 -4.36
CA ALA A 88 3.23 19.69 -4.32
C ALA A 88 1.96 18.84 -4.32
N GLN A 89 1.91 17.78 -5.14
CA GLN A 89 0.82 16.81 -5.15
C GLN A 89 0.70 16.05 -3.83
N PHE A 90 1.80 15.62 -3.23
CA PHE A 90 1.80 15.00 -1.90
C PHE A 90 1.25 15.93 -0.83
N LEU A 91 1.61 17.22 -0.85
CA LEU A 91 1.16 18.19 0.13
C LEU A 91 -0.36 18.43 0.07
N THR A 92 -1.02 18.16 -1.06
CA THR A 92 -2.50 18.27 -1.16
C THR A 92 -3.25 17.34 -0.21
N ASN A 93 -2.61 16.27 0.29
CA ASN A 93 -3.20 15.41 1.34
C ASN A 93 -3.51 16.20 2.63
N PHE A 94 -2.84 17.34 2.83
CA PHE A 94 -3.01 18.22 3.99
C PHE A 94 -3.85 19.47 3.70
N ASP A 95 -4.43 19.59 2.49
CA ASP A 95 -5.46 20.60 2.19
C ASP A 95 -6.77 20.30 2.95
N TYR A 96 -6.89 19.09 3.48
CA TYR A 96 -8.03 18.57 4.24
C TYR A 96 -7.71 18.50 5.73
N SER A 97 -8.72 18.65 6.58
CA SER A 97 -8.51 18.58 8.03
C SER A 97 -8.01 17.20 8.43
N ILE A 98 -6.96 17.16 9.26
CA ILE A 98 -6.40 15.90 9.78
C ILE A 98 -7.40 15.11 10.65
N ASP A 99 -8.49 15.72 11.08
CA ASP A 99 -9.53 15.03 11.84
C ASP A 99 -10.59 14.36 10.93
N GLU A 100 -10.55 14.60 9.62
CA GLU A 100 -11.53 14.09 8.64
C GLU A 100 -11.09 12.80 7.94
N TRP A 101 -9.83 12.37 8.09
CA TRP A 101 -9.31 11.19 7.41
C TRP A 101 -8.42 10.37 8.33
N GLY A 102 -8.33 9.07 8.04
CA GLY A 102 -7.38 8.14 8.65
C GLY A 102 -6.27 7.71 7.71
N ALA A 103 -6.55 7.65 6.41
CA ALA A 103 -5.54 7.48 5.39
C ALA A 103 -5.89 8.23 4.09
N MET A 104 -4.84 8.71 3.41
CA MET A 104 -4.91 9.19 2.04
C MET A 104 -4.04 8.27 1.16
N THR A 105 -4.63 7.71 0.12
CA THR A 105 -3.95 6.82 -0.84
C THR A 105 -3.76 7.57 -2.15
N ALA A 106 -2.69 7.23 -2.86
CA ALA A 106 -2.39 7.84 -4.13
C ALA A 106 -3.40 7.41 -5.21
N SER A 107 -3.69 8.33 -6.12
CA SER A 107 -4.23 8.03 -7.45
C SER A 107 -3.07 7.70 -8.41
N GLN A 108 -3.38 7.30 -9.63
CA GLN A 108 -2.38 6.92 -10.64
C GLN A 108 -2.60 7.70 -11.94
N PHE A 109 -1.54 8.01 -12.70
CA PHE A 109 -1.73 8.65 -14.00
C PHE A 109 -2.41 7.67 -14.97
N GLY A 110 -3.32 8.19 -15.79
CA GLY A 110 -4.15 7.34 -16.65
C GLY A 110 -5.30 6.73 -15.87
N GLY A 111 -5.46 5.41 -15.92
CA GLY A 111 -6.50 4.67 -15.20
C GLY A 111 -5.99 4.13 -13.86
N TYR A 112 -6.82 4.18 -12.81
CA TYR A 112 -6.48 3.63 -11.51
C TYR A 112 -6.28 2.11 -11.62
N TYR A 113 -5.03 1.68 -11.62
CA TYR A 113 -4.61 0.33 -11.99
C TYR A 113 -4.77 -0.67 -10.84
N ASP A 114 -4.50 -0.23 -9.61
CA ASP A 114 -4.44 -1.07 -8.41
C ASP A 114 -5.83 -1.48 -7.87
N ILE A 115 -6.59 -2.17 -8.72
CA ILE A 115 -7.92 -2.70 -8.40
C ILE A 115 -7.83 -3.83 -7.37
N TRP A 116 -6.67 -4.48 -7.21
CA TRP A 116 -6.53 -5.55 -6.24
C TRP A 116 -6.60 -5.02 -4.80
N ALA A 117 -6.00 -3.86 -4.53
CA ALA A 117 -6.11 -3.16 -3.25
C ALA A 117 -7.46 -2.45 -3.06
N LEU A 118 -8.18 -2.12 -4.13
CA LEU A 118 -9.42 -1.34 -4.07
C LEU A 118 -10.55 -2.11 -3.40
N ARG A 119 -11.15 -1.54 -2.36
CA ARG A 119 -12.45 -1.95 -1.83
C ARG A 119 -13.35 -0.73 -1.71
N ASP A 120 -14.48 -0.75 -2.41
CA ASP A 120 -15.51 0.28 -2.33
C ASP A 120 -16.90 -0.34 -2.53
N LYS A 121 -17.93 0.49 -2.72
CA LYS A 121 -19.31 0.02 -2.93
C LYS A 121 -19.50 -0.85 -4.18
N VAL A 122 -18.62 -0.71 -5.18
CA VAL A 122 -18.69 -1.43 -6.47
C VAL A 122 -17.77 -2.64 -6.47
N VAL A 123 -16.50 -2.45 -6.09
CA VAL A 123 -15.46 -3.47 -5.98
C VAL A 123 -15.34 -3.89 -4.51
N ASN A 124 -16.38 -4.48 -3.94
CA ASN A 124 -16.38 -4.96 -2.55
C ASN A 124 -15.86 -6.41 -2.39
N TYR A 125 -15.13 -6.91 -3.38
CA TYR A 125 -14.69 -8.31 -3.49
C TYR A 125 -13.25 -8.39 -3.99
N ASP A 126 -12.62 -9.56 -3.85
CA ASP A 126 -11.32 -9.81 -4.50
C ASP A 126 -11.51 -10.06 -6.00
N CYS A 127 -11.05 -9.11 -6.81
CA CYS A 127 -11.24 -9.14 -8.26
C CYS A 127 -10.52 -10.31 -8.94
N TRP A 128 -9.33 -10.67 -8.48
CA TRP A 128 -8.53 -11.76 -9.07
C TRP A 128 -9.07 -13.13 -8.68
N HIS A 129 -9.51 -13.29 -7.43
CA HIS A 129 -10.18 -14.50 -6.99
C HIS A 129 -11.48 -14.74 -7.78
N ARG A 130 -12.30 -13.69 -7.97
CA ARG A 130 -13.53 -13.80 -8.77
C ARG A 130 -13.22 -14.10 -10.23
N ALA A 131 -12.27 -13.40 -10.84
CA ALA A 131 -11.90 -13.62 -12.23
C ALA A 131 -11.38 -15.06 -12.47
N THR A 132 -10.54 -15.56 -11.58
CA THR A 132 -9.99 -16.93 -11.65
C THR A 132 -11.10 -17.98 -11.58
N ASN A 133 -12.05 -17.82 -10.65
CA ASN A 133 -13.19 -18.72 -10.52
C ASN A 133 -14.12 -18.70 -11.75
N ILE A 134 -14.31 -17.54 -12.38
CA ILE A 134 -15.08 -17.43 -13.63
C ILE A 134 -14.38 -18.18 -14.76
N ILE A 135 -13.06 -18.02 -14.90
CA ILE A 135 -12.30 -18.70 -15.96
C ILE A 135 -12.26 -20.21 -15.78
N ILE A 136 -12.01 -20.70 -14.57
CA ILE A 136 -12.03 -22.15 -14.27
C ILE A 136 -13.37 -22.76 -14.70
N ARG A 137 -14.48 -22.03 -14.54
CA ARG A 137 -15.81 -22.47 -14.96
C ARG A 137 -16.05 -22.40 -16.47
N LEU A 138 -15.32 -21.59 -17.22
CA LEU A 138 -15.60 -21.30 -18.63
C LEU A 138 -14.63 -21.92 -19.65
N ILE A 139 -13.45 -22.40 -19.23
CA ILE A 139 -12.44 -23.22 -19.97
C ILE A 139 -11.98 -22.72 -21.38
N THR A 140 -12.65 -21.76 -22.03
CA THR A 140 -12.48 -21.47 -23.48
C THR A 140 -12.12 -20.02 -23.83
N LEU A 141 -11.91 -19.12 -22.86
CA LEU A 141 -11.61 -17.71 -23.16
C LEU A 141 -10.37 -17.21 -22.41
N ASN A 142 -9.20 -17.47 -22.98
CA ASN A 142 -7.88 -17.00 -22.53
C ASN A 142 -7.68 -15.46 -22.61
N ARG A 143 -8.74 -14.64 -22.61
CA ARG A 143 -8.68 -13.16 -22.68
C ARG A 143 -9.59 -12.44 -21.66
N GLY A 144 -10.22 -13.18 -20.75
CA GLY A 144 -11.30 -12.66 -19.90
C GLY A 144 -10.87 -11.90 -18.63
N VAL A 145 -9.76 -12.28 -17.98
CA VAL A 145 -9.39 -11.69 -16.66
C VAL A 145 -9.08 -10.21 -16.78
N ASP A 146 -8.20 -9.85 -17.71
CA ASP A 146 -7.76 -8.46 -17.87
C ASP A 146 -8.95 -7.58 -18.29
N THR A 147 -9.87 -8.10 -19.10
CA THR A 147 -11.11 -7.39 -19.46
C THR A 147 -12.00 -7.19 -18.23
N TYR A 148 -12.15 -8.22 -17.38
CA TYR A 148 -12.97 -8.13 -16.17
C TYR A 148 -12.42 -7.15 -15.12
N ILE A 149 -11.11 -6.94 -15.09
CA ILE A 149 -10.46 -6.03 -14.14
C ILE A 149 -10.36 -4.62 -14.72
N SER A 150 -10.00 -4.49 -16.00
CA SER A 150 -9.82 -3.20 -16.68
C SER A 150 -11.10 -2.35 -16.75
N VAL A 151 -12.29 -2.96 -16.72
CA VAL A 151 -13.56 -2.20 -16.62
C VAL A 151 -13.66 -1.37 -15.32
N HIS A 152 -12.86 -1.71 -14.31
CA HIS A 152 -12.76 -0.94 -13.07
C HIS A 152 -11.58 0.05 -13.08
N GLN A 153 -10.65 -0.04 -14.03
CA GLN A 153 -9.48 0.83 -14.15
C GLN A 153 -9.83 2.16 -14.82
N LYS A 154 -10.60 2.98 -14.10
CA LYS A 154 -11.11 4.26 -14.60
C LYS A 154 -10.09 5.37 -14.40
N SER A 155 -10.05 6.30 -15.35
CA SER A 155 -9.29 7.53 -15.16
C SER A 155 -9.96 8.42 -14.13
N ILE A 156 -9.16 8.96 -13.21
CA ILE A 156 -9.62 9.83 -12.14
C ILE A 156 -9.04 11.23 -12.41
N PRO A 157 -9.88 12.21 -12.78
CA PRO A 157 -9.43 13.59 -12.97
C PRO A 157 -8.82 14.17 -11.68
N PRO A 158 -7.70 14.91 -11.74
CA PRO A 158 -7.07 15.49 -10.54
C PRO A 158 -7.96 16.50 -9.80
N ASP A 159 -8.94 17.09 -10.47
CA ASP A 159 -9.93 18.01 -9.88
C ASP A 159 -11.14 17.29 -9.25
N HIS A 160 -11.21 15.97 -9.34
CA HIS A 160 -12.25 15.18 -8.71
C HIS A 160 -12.17 15.31 -7.17
N PRO A 161 -13.31 15.35 -6.44
CA PRO A 161 -13.32 15.28 -4.99
C PRO A 161 -12.64 14.02 -4.44
N LEU A 162 -12.29 14.02 -3.14
CA LEU A 162 -11.83 12.80 -2.47
C LEU A 162 -12.81 11.65 -2.68
N ILE A 163 -12.28 10.47 -2.96
CA ILE A 163 -13.09 9.27 -3.21
C ILE A 163 -13.04 8.38 -1.96
N PRO A 164 -14.15 8.25 -1.21
CA PRO A 164 -14.18 7.40 -0.03
C PRO A 164 -14.14 5.92 -0.42
N VAL A 165 -13.27 5.17 0.22
CA VAL A 165 -13.06 3.73 -0.02
C VAL A 165 -12.87 2.99 1.31
N ASP A 166 -13.10 1.69 1.30
CA ASP A 166 -12.75 0.80 2.42
C ASP A 166 -11.29 0.35 2.35
N SER A 167 -10.70 0.36 1.16
CA SER A 167 -9.28 0.07 0.93
C SER A 167 -8.84 0.61 -0.43
N ALA A 168 -7.60 1.12 -0.48
CA ALA A 168 -6.88 1.47 -1.70
C ALA A 168 -5.39 1.52 -1.35
N PHE A 169 -4.52 1.59 -2.36
CA PHE A 169 -3.09 1.81 -2.12
C PHE A 169 -2.47 2.58 -3.28
N GLY A 170 -2.50 2.02 -4.49
CA GLY A 170 -2.02 2.74 -5.68
C GLY A 170 -0.52 2.99 -5.66
N GLY A 171 0.25 2.27 -4.84
CA GLY A 171 1.70 2.37 -4.71
C GLY A 171 2.21 3.28 -3.61
N THR A 172 1.38 4.20 -3.10
CA THR A 172 1.71 5.02 -1.93
C THR A 172 0.47 5.36 -1.11
N ALA A 173 0.56 5.24 0.21
CA ALA A 173 -0.47 5.67 1.13
C ALA A 173 0.11 6.28 2.41
N ILE A 174 -0.46 7.41 2.84
CA ILE A 174 -0.18 8.05 4.11
C ILE A 174 -1.29 7.76 5.10
N TYR A 175 -0.90 7.27 6.28
CA TYR A 175 -1.79 6.90 7.36
C TYR A 175 -1.50 7.75 8.58
N GLN A 176 -2.53 8.14 9.33
CA GLN A 176 -2.32 8.66 10.68
C GLN A 176 -2.07 7.52 11.65
N ILE A 177 -1.02 7.63 12.45
CA ILE A 177 -0.57 6.52 13.32
C ILE A 177 -1.68 6.06 14.29
N LYS A 178 -2.51 7.00 14.78
CA LYS A 178 -3.62 6.69 15.70
C LYS A 178 -4.60 5.64 15.17
N TYR A 179 -4.76 5.51 13.84
CA TYR A 179 -5.69 4.56 13.23
C TYR A 179 -5.05 3.23 12.82
N ILE A 180 -3.71 3.11 12.79
CA ILE A 180 -3.02 1.86 12.42
C ILE A 180 -2.58 1.02 13.64
N ASN A 181 -2.97 1.44 14.85
CA ASN A 181 -2.67 0.70 16.07
C ASN A 181 -3.29 -0.70 16.01
N GLY A 182 -2.47 -1.74 16.20
CA GLY A 182 -2.89 -3.14 16.08
C GLY A 182 -3.16 -3.64 14.65
N CYS A 183 -2.94 -2.83 13.61
CA CYS A 183 -3.17 -3.25 12.23
C CYS A 183 -1.96 -3.96 11.62
N SER A 184 -2.19 -5.05 10.90
CA SER A 184 -1.12 -5.81 10.25
C SER A 184 -1.51 -6.17 8.83
N TYR A 185 -0.52 -6.23 7.96
CA TYR A 185 -0.67 -6.70 6.58
C TYR A 185 -0.91 -8.21 6.59
N SER A 186 -1.72 -8.72 5.66
CA SER A 186 -1.87 -10.16 5.45
C SER A 186 -2.12 -10.45 3.98
N GLY A 187 -1.23 -11.21 3.34
CA GLY A 187 -1.40 -11.65 1.95
C GLY A 187 -2.34 -12.84 1.78
N TYR A 188 -2.87 -13.37 2.88
CA TYR A 188 -3.70 -14.57 2.83
C TYR A 188 -4.89 -14.47 3.80
N GLN A 189 -6.02 -15.04 3.37
CA GLN A 189 -7.18 -15.31 4.21
C GLN A 189 -7.72 -16.72 3.92
N SER A 190 -8.64 -16.85 2.97
CA SER A 190 -9.08 -18.12 2.39
C SER A 190 -8.44 -18.39 1.02
N HIS A 191 -7.86 -17.35 0.43
CA HIS A 191 -7.09 -17.35 -0.80
C HIS A 191 -6.05 -16.22 -0.73
N GLU A 192 -5.15 -16.16 -1.71
CA GLU A 192 -4.21 -15.05 -1.87
C GLU A 192 -4.97 -13.73 -2.09
N ILE A 193 -4.60 -12.68 -1.36
CA ILE A 193 -5.24 -11.36 -1.39
C ILE A 193 -4.17 -10.26 -1.31
N CYS A 194 -4.45 -9.08 -1.86
CA CYS A 194 -3.61 -7.91 -1.65
C CYS A 194 -3.48 -7.60 -0.15
N GLU A 195 -2.25 -7.47 0.33
CA GLU A 195 -1.92 -7.35 1.74
C GLU A 195 -2.39 -6.04 2.38
N HIS A 196 -2.62 -5.01 1.56
CA HIS A 196 -3.19 -3.73 1.99
C HIS A 196 -4.66 -3.86 2.37
N VAL A 197 -5.41 -4.81 1.79
CA VAL A 197 -6.85 -4.92 2.07
C VAL A 197 -7.10 -5.23 3.56
N PRO A 198 -6.49 -6.26 4.17
CA PRO A 198 -6.67 -6.51 5.60
C PRO A 198 -6.16 -5.38 6.49
N PHE A 199 -5.06 -4.72 6.09
CA PHE A 199 -4.49 -3.59 6.81
C PHE A 199 -5.46 -2.40 6.84
N ASN A 200 -5.97 -1.99 5.69
CA ASN A 200 -6.92 -0.89 5.52
C ASN A 200 -8.26 -1.16 6.22
N LEU A 201 -8.76 -2.40 6.14
CA LEU A 201 -9.96 -2.78 6.88
C LEU A 201 -9.77 -2.66 8.40
N CYS A 202 -8.56 -2.88 8.91
CA CYS A 202 -8.26 -2.59 10.31
C CYS A 202 -8.28 -1.08 10.62
N VAL A 203 -7.74 -0.24 9.73
CA VAL A 203 -7.82 1.23 9.85
C VAL A 203 -9.28 1.70 9.93
N THR A 204 -10.14 1.17 9.06
CA THR A 204 -11.59 1.46 9.08
C THR A 204 -12.26 0.97 10.36
N ARG A 205 -11.89 -0.21 10.90
CA ARG A 205 -12.38 -0.69 12.21
C ARG A 205 -11.96 0.25 13.35
N ASN A 206 -10.76 0.81 13.26
CA ASN A 206 -10.25 1.85 14.16
C ASN A 206 -10.87 3.23 13.91
N LYS A 207 -11.92 3.33 13.08
CA LYS A 207 -12.66 4.56 12.74
C LYS A 207 -11.91 5.55 11.86
N GLY A 208 -10.79 5.16 11.27
CA GLY A 208 -10.11 5.95 10.24
C GLY A 208 -10.85 5.86 8.91
N GLN A 209 -11.18 7.01 8.31
CA GLN A 209 -11.74 7.05 6.95
C GLN A 209 -10.62 7.01 5.91
N ILE A 210 -10.77 6.22 4.85
CA ILE A 210 -9.76 6.09 3.80
C ILE A 210 -10.27 6.76 2.53
N PHE A 211 -9.40 7.54 1.91
CA PHE A 211 -9.70 8.22 0.66
C PHE A 211 -8.62 7.98 -0.38
N ILE A 212 -9.02 7.82 -1.63
CA ILE A 212 -8.12 8.11 -2.76
C ILE A 212 -8.14 9.62 -2.94
N ASN A 213 -6.97 10.25 -2.93
CA ASN A 213 -6.82 11.67 -3.25
C ASN A 213 -6.45 11.83 -4.74
N PRO A 214 -7.36 12.33 -5.60
CA PRO A 214 -7.10 12.45 -7.03
C PRO A 214 -5.93 13.36 -7.41
N LYS A 215 -5.61 14.35 -6.57
CA LYS A 215 -4.46 15.25 -6.78
C LYS A 215 -3.12 14.61 -6.39
N PHE A 216 -3.14 13.61 -5.52
CA PHE A 216 -1.95 12.89 -5.08
C PHE A 216 -1.68 11.75 -6.06
N GLN A 217 -1.00 12.02 -7.16
CA GLN A 217 -0.78 11.03 -8.21
C GLN A 217 0.63 10.42 -8.14
N VAL A 218 0.72 9.13 -8.44
CA VAL A 218 2.00 8.43 -8.64
C VAL A 218 1.98 7.73 -10.00
N ASN A 219 3.18 7.60 -10.59
CA ASN A 219 3.45 6.95 -11.88
C ASN A 219 2.68 7.45 -13.11
#